data_AF-A0A923QIU1-F1
#
_entry.id   AF-A0A923QIU1-F1
#
_cell.length_a   1.000
_cell.length_b   1.000
_cell.length_c   1.000
_cell.angle_alpha   90.00
_cell.angle_beta   90.00
_cell.angle_gamma   90.00
#
_symmetry.space_group_name_H-M   'P 1'
#
loop_
_entity.id
_entity.type
_entity.pdbx_description
1 polymer ?
#
loop_
_entity_poly.entity_id
_entity_poly.type
_entity_poly.pdbx_seq_one_letter_code
_entity_poly.pdbx_strand_id
1 'polypeptide(L)' 'RERAPAGWKGDSAREAQVKNAIFPILKRNKAATMAIFEIIKNQPGY' A
#
# COMPACT_ATOMS: atom_id res chain seq x y z
N ARG A 1 -9.46 -12.92 17.06
CA ARG A 1 -9.45 -12.85 15.57
C ARG A 1 -9.32 -11.36 15.24
N GLU A 2 -8.13 -10.83 15.48
CA GLU A 2 -7.89 -9.39 15.62
C GLU A 2 -7.31 -8.80 14.32
N ARG A 3 -8.00 -7.79 13.79
CA ARG A 3 -7.44 -6.58 13.18
C ARG A 3 -6.35 -6.77 12.12
N ALA A 4 -6.70 -7.25 10.93
CA ALA A 4 -6.03 -6.76 9.72
C ALA A 4 -6.85 -5.58 9.19
N PRO A 5 -6.40 -4.31 9.32
CA PRO A 5 -7.30 -3.15 9.26
C PRO A 5 -7.85 -2.79 7.89
N ALA A 6 -7.41 -3.43 6.82
CA ALA A 6 -7.48 -2.74 5.54
C ALA A 6 -7.65 -3.77 4.41
N GLY A 7 -8.89 -4.10 4.09
CA GLY A 7 -9.27 -5.00 3.00
C GLY A 7 -8.98 -4.40 1.61
N TRP A 8 -7.78 -3.88 1.39
CA TRP A 8 -7.27 -3.40 0.11
C TRP A 8 -6.33 -4.41 -0.56
N LYS A 9 -5.66 -5.25 0.22
CA LYS A 9 -4.77 -6.29 -0.31
C LYS A 9 -5.57 -7.28 -1.17
N GLY A 10 -5.21 -7.40 -2.45
CA GLY A 10 -5.93 -8.26 -3.41
C GLY A 10 -7.12 -7.59 -4.13
N ASP A 11 -7.49 -6.36 -3.76
CA ASP A 11 -8.46 -5.53 -4.49
C ASP A 11 -7.69 -4.49 -5.32
N SER A 12 -7.69 -4.64 -6.65
CA SER A 12 -6.90 -3.79 -7.54
C SER A 12 -7.26 -2.31 -7.47
N ALA A 13 -8.53 -1.97 -7.25
CA ALA A 13 -8.98 -0.58 -7.12
C ALA A 13 -8.49 0.02 -5.82
N ARG A 14 -8.56 -0.73 -4.72
CA ARG A 14 -8.06 -0.29 -3.41
C ARG A 14 -6.54 -0.26 -3.34
N GLU A 15 -5.83 -1.21 -3.97
CA GLU A 15 -4.37 -1.17 -4.12
C GLU A 15 -3.92 0.10 -4.86
N ALA A 16 -4.65 0.51 -5.91
CA ALA A 16 -4.37 1.75 -6.63
C ALA A 16 -4.59 3.00 -5.74
N GLN A 17 -5.63 3.00 -4.91
CA GLN A 17 -5.87 4.09 -3.95
C GLN A 17 -4.71 4.23 -2.96
N VAL A 18 -4.21 3.12 -2.41
CA VAL A 18 -3.07 3.11 -1.48
C VAL A 18 -1.80 3.64 -2.18
N LYS A 19 -1.50 3.17 -3.40
CA LYS A 19 -0.36 3.68 -4.19
C LYS A 19 -0.47 5.18 -4.46
N ASN A 20 -1.65 5.66 -4.83
CA ASN A 20 -1.90 7.07 -5.11
C ASN A 20 -1.76 7.95 -3.86
N ALA A 21 -2.09 7.43 -2.68
CA ALA A 21 -1.88 8.14 -1.40
C ALA A 21 -0.39 8.24 -1.03
N ILE A 22 0.41 7.19 -1.29
CA ILE A 22 1.85 7.15 -0.99
C ILE A 22 2.65 8.04 -1.98
N PHE A 23 2.23 8.09 -3.25
CA PHE A 23 2.96 8.76 -4.32
C PHE A 23 3.35 10.24 -4.04
N PRO A 24 2.45 11.13 -3.58
CA PRO A 24 2.83 12.51 -3.27
C PRO A 24 3.75 12.61 -2.04
N ILE A 25 3.63 11.70 -1.07
CA ILE A 25 4.48 11.67 0.14
C ILE A 25 5.94 11.42 -0.24
N LEU A 26 6.16 10.55 -1.24
CA LEU A 26 7.49 10.22 -1.74
C LEU A 26 7.95 11.14 -2.87
N LYS A 27 7.48 12.40 -2.88
CA LYS A 27 7.84 13.41 -3.88
C LYS A 27 7.65 12.92 -5.32
N ARG A 28 6.59 12.14 -5.56
CA ARG A 28 6.27 11.56 -6.87
C ARG A 28 7.33 10.58 -7.39
N ASN A 29 8.11 9.96 -6.50
CA ASN A 29 9.07 8.93 -6.87
C ASN A 29 8.39 7.57 -7.01
N LYS A 30 8.30 7.07 -8.25
CA LYS A 30 7.66 5.79 -8.57
C LYS A 30 8.35 4.59 -7.91
N ALA A 31 9.68 4.54 -7.95
CA ALA A 31 10.45 3.41 -7.39
C ALA A 31 10.27 3.31 -5.88
N ALA A 32 10.38 4.43 -5.17
CA ALA A 32 10.15 4.50 -3.73
C ALA A 32 8.71 4.12 -3.37
N THR A 33 7.73 4.57 -4.16
CA THR A 33 6.30 4.24 -3.95
C THR A 33 6.04 2.75 -4.05
N MET A 34 6.65 2.08 -5.04
CA MET A 34 6.51 0.63 -5.18
C MET A 34 7.21 -0.12 -4.05
N ALA A 35 8.43 0.29 -3.68
CA ALA A 35 9.16 -0.34 -2.57
C ALA A 35 8.38 -0.26 -1.25
N ILE A 36 7.86 0.93 -0.91
CA ILE A 36 7.05 1.12 0.30
C ILE A 36 5.73 0.34 0.22
N PHE A 37 5.06 0.36 -0.93
CA PHE A 37 3.82 -0.38 -1.12
C PHE A 37 4.03 -1.90 -0.91
N GLU A 38 5.10 -2.47 -1.47
CA GLU A 38 5.42 -3.90 -1.30
C GLU A 38 5.79 -4.24 0.15
N ILE A 39 6.50 -3.35 0.86
CA ILE A 39 6.78 -3.54 2.29
C ILE A 39 5.47 -3.60 3.06
N ILE A 40 4.56 -2.65 2.86
CA ILE A 40 3.26 -2.61 3.54
C ILE A 40 2.42 -3.84 3.20
N LYS A 41 2.37 -4.25 1.92
CA LYS A 41 1.59 -5.40 1.44
C LYS A 41 2.05 -6.72 2.07
N ASN A 42 3.33 -6.85 2.38
CA ASN A 42 3.92 -8.07 2.93
C ASN A 42 4.08 -8.04 4.47
N GLN A 43 3.60 -6.99 5.16
CA GLN A 43 3.61 -6.95 6.62
C GLN A 43 2.63 -7.98 7.23
N PRO A 44 3.06 -8.80 8.20
CA PRO A 44 2.16 -9.69 8.92
C PRO A 44 1.15 -8.85 9.72
N GLY A 45 -0.15 -9.08 9.49
CA GLY A 45 -1.22 -8.26 10.08
C GLY A 45 -1.93 -7.34 9.08
N TYR A 46 -1.59 -7.40 7.79
CA TYR A 46 -2.34 -6.81 6.67
C TYR A 46 -2.65 -7.83 5.56
#